data_AF-A0A1W9QU08-F1
#
_entry.id   AF-A0A1W9QU08-F1
#
_cell.length_a   1.000
_cell.length_b   1.000
_cell.length_c   1.000
_cell.angle_alpha   90.00
_cell.angle_beta   90.00
_cell.angle_gamma   90.00
#
_symmetry.space_group_name_H-M   'P 1'
#
loop_
_entity.id
_entity.type
_entity.pdbx_description
1 polymer ?
#
loop_
_entity_poly.entity_id
_entity_poly.type
_entity_poly.pdbx_seq_one_letter_code
_entity_poly.pdbx_strand_id
1 'polypeptide(L)' 'MPGMSGLVYFSNQRTKGCKCQNIALVTDSINIDVAQKATNLSCKLFSKPVDMKEISGWLNEIENSFDYDVKLTNWFQC' A
#
# COMPACT_ATOMS: atom_id res chain seq x y z
N MET A 1 0.91 2.99 -14.42
CA MET A 1 0.15 2.21 -15.42
C MET A 1 -0.15 3.13 -16.59
N PRO A 2 0.03 2.68 -17.85
CA PRO A 2 -0.37 3.49 -18.99
C PRO A 2 -1.87 3.86 -18.87
N GLY A 3 -2.19 5.15 -18.97
CA GLY A 3 -3.58 5.64 -18.96
C GLY A 3 -4.30 5.66 -17.60
N MET A 4 -3.67 5.24 -16.49
CA MET A 4 -4.31 5.24 -15.17
C MET A 4 -3.30 5.57 -14.06
N SER A 5 -3.68 6.49 -13.17
CA SER A 5 -2.88 6.77 -11.97
C SER A 5 -2.96 5.61 -10.98
N GLY A 6 -1.89 5.39 -10.21
CA GLY A 6 -1.90 4.32 -9.21
C GLY A 6 -2.96 4.52 -8.12
N LEU A 7 -3.35 5.76 -7.82
CA LEU A 7 -4.43 6.07 -6.89
C LEU A 7 -5.80 5.64 -7.42
N VAL A 8 -6.07 5.91 -8.71
CA VAL A 8 -7.32 5.45 -9.36
C VAL A 8 -7.35 3.93 -9.43
N TYR A 9 -6.23 3.31 -9.79
CA TYR A 9 -6.11 1.85 -9.77
C TYR A 9 -6.43 1.30 -8.38
N PHE A 10 -5.82 1.83 -7.33
CA PHE A 10 -6.02 1.31 -5.99
C PHE A 10 -7.44 1.54 -5.46
N SER A 11 -8.02 2.72 -5.71
CA SER A 11 -9.41 2.99 -5.40
C SER A 11 -10.34 1.95 -6.03
N ASN A 12 -10.12 1.62 -7.32
CA ASN A 12 -10.88 0.56 -7.99
C ASN A 12 -10.69 -0.82 -7.36
N GLN A 13 -9.48 -1.17 -6.91
CA GLN A 13 -9.22 -2.45 -6.25
C GLN A 13 -9.95 -2.54 -4.90
N ARG A 14 -10.00 -1.45 -4.12
CA ARG A 14 -10.78 -1.39 -2.88
C ARG A 14 -12.26 -1.63 -3.12
N THR A 15 -12.84 -0.97 -4.12
CA THR A 15 -14.24 -1.18 -4.51
C THR A 15 -14.52 -2.63 -4.93
N LYS A 16 -13.53 -3.32 -5.52
CA LYS A 16 -13.61 -4.73 -5.89
C LYS A 16 -13.34 -5.72 -4.73
N GLY A 17 -13.21 -5.23 -3.50
CA GLY A 17 -13.03 -6.08 -2.31
C GLY A 17 -11.58 -6.45 -1.99
N CYS A 18 -10.59 -5.71 -2.54
CA CYS A 18 -9.19 -5.92 -2.18
C CYS A 18 -8.94 -5.66 -0.68
N LYS A 19 -8.36 -6.66 0.00
CA LYS A 19 -8.10 -6.66 1.44
C LYS A 19 -6.67 -6.27 1.82
N CYS A 20 -5.82 -5.94 0.85
CA CYS A 20 -4.45 -5.49 1.12
C CYS A 20 -4.49 -4.22 1.98
N GLN A 21 -3.79 -4.25 3.12
CA GLN A 21 -3.78 -3.16 4.10
C GLN A 21 -2.60 -2.22 3.88
N ASN A 22 -1.42 -2.78 3.62
CA ASN A 22 -0.17 -2.04 3.50
C ASN A 22 0.16 -1.80 2.01
N ILE A 23 -0.13 -0.61 1.52
CA ILE A 23 0.08 -0.24 0.11
C ILE A 23 0.89 1.04 0.04
N ALA A 24 1.82 1.06 -0.90
CA ALA A 24 2.61 2.23 -1.23
C ALA A 24 2.47 2.63 -2.69
N LEU A 25 2.61 3.92 -2.95
CA LEU A 25 2.60 4.51 -4.27
C LEU A 25 3.81 5.43 -4.45
N VAL A 26 4.56 5.17 -5.51
CA VAL A 26 5.72 5.96 -5.90
C VAL A 26 5.29 6.96 -6.99
N THR A 27 5.45 8.25 -6.73
CA THR A 27 5.06 9.33 -7.66
C THR A 27 6.12 10.42 -7.75
N ASP A 28 6.24 11.08 -8.89
CA ASP A 28 7.11 12.25 -9.10
C ASP A 28 6.45 13.58 -8.70
N SER A 29 5.12 13.58 -8.60
CA SER A 29 4.29 14.78 -8.45
C SER A 29 3.35 14.61 -7.27
N ILE A 30 3.87 14.89 -6.06
CA ILE A 30 3.05 14.99 -4.85
C ILE A 30 2.46 16.40 -4.80
N ASN A 31 1.17 16.50 -5.07
CA ASN A 31 0.39 17.71 -4.80
C ASN A 31 -0.63 17.44 -3.68
N ILE A 32 -1.32 18.49 -3.24
CA ILE A 32 -2.27 18.44 -2.13
C ILE A 32 -3.37 17.39 -2.40
N ASP A 33 -3.90 17.33 -3.62
CA ASP A 33 -4.96 16.38 -3.98
C ASP A 33 -4.48 14.92 -3.93
N VAL A 34 -3.25 14.67 -4.39
CA VAL A 34 -2.61 13.34 -4.36
C VAL A 34 -2.35 12.91 -2.93
N ALA A 35 -1.83 13.82 -2.09
CA ALA A 35 -1.60 13.57 -0.67
C ALA A 35 -2.92 13.24 0.06
N GLN A 36 -3.96 14.05 -0.13
CA GLN A 36 -5.27 13.81 0.48
C GLN A 36 -5.88 12.47 0.04
N LYS A 37 -5.83 12.15 -1.25
CA LYS A 37 -6.33 10.86 -1.77
C LYS A 37 -5.55 9.68 -1.21
N ALA A 38 -4.23 9.79 -1.09
CA ALA A 38 -3.41 8.73 -0.53
C ALA A 38 -3.72 8.50 0.96
N THR A 39 -3.87 9.58 1.74
CA THR A 39 -4.27 9.52 3.15
C THR A 39 -5.64 8.85 3.32
N ASN A 40 -6.63 9.24 2.52
CA ASN A 40 -7.98 8.64 2.56
C ASN A 40 -8.00 7.15 2.20
N LEU A 41 -7.03 6.71 1.40
CA LEU A 41 -6.87 5.31 1.00
C LEU A 41 -5.93 4.52 1.93
N SER A 42 -5.38 5.16 2.96
CA SER A 42 -4.34 4.61 3.84
C SER A 42 -3.13 4.09 3.06
N CYS A 43 -2.71 4.84 2.05
CA CYS A 43 -1.60 4.52 1.16
C CYS A 43 -0.36 5.34 1.51
N LYS A 44 0.80 4.69 1.65
CA LYS A 44 2.10 5.36 1.82
C LYS A 44 2.52 6.00 0.50
N LEU A 45 2.87 7.28 0.51
CA LEU A 45 3.46 7.94 -0.66
C LEU A 45 4.99 7.96 -0.56
N PHE A 46 5.64 7.66 -1.67
CA PHE A 46 7.07 7.89 -1.88
C PHE A 46 7.26 8.85 -3.05
N SER A 47 8.10 9.87 -2.85
CA SER A 47 8.47 10.79 -3.92
C SER A 47 9.62 10.23 -4.73
N LYS A 48 9.60 10.39 -6.06
CA LYS A 48 10.77 10.11 -6.88
C LYS A 48 11.79 11.26 -6.80
N PRO A 49 13.10 10.96 -6.88
CA PRO A 49 13.71 9.64 -6.77
C PRO A 49 13.51 9.05 -5.37
N VAL A 50 13.20 7.76 -5.28
CA VAL A 50 12.93 7.10 -3.99
C VAL A 50 14.25 6.62 -3.39
N ASP A 51 14.46 6.90 -2.11
CA ASP A 51 15.55 6.30 -1.35
C ASP A 51 15.16 4.87 -0.92
N MET A 52 16.02 3.90 -1.24
CA MET A 52 15.83 2.52 -0.81
C MET A 52 15.80 2.40 0.72
N LYS A 53 16.48 3.28 1.45
CA LYS A 53 16.40 3.32 2.93
C LYS A 53 15.00 3.66 3.42
N GLU A 54 14.28 4.55 2.74
CA GLU A 54 12.90 4.88 3.09
C GLU A 54 11.96 3.69 2.85
N ILE A 55 12.15 2.97 1.74
CA ILE A 55 11.40 1.74 1.47
C ILE A 55 11.68 0.70 2.54
N SER A 56 12.95 0.41 2.83
CA SER A 56 13.34 -0.59 3.83
C SER A 56 12.84 -0.23 5.23
N GLY A 57 12.91 1.05 5.61
CA GLY A 57 12.37 1.53 6.88
C GLY A 57 10.87 1.28 7.00
N TRP A 58 10.12 1.64 5.96
CA TRP A 58 8.67 1.40 5.91
C TRP A 58 8.29 -0.08 5.94
N LEU A 59 9.04 -0.93 5.21
CA LEU A 59 8.83 -2.38 5.24
C LEU A 59 9.07 -2.95 6.65
N ASN A 60 10.16 -2.54 7.32
CA ASN A 60 10.45 -2.97 8.68
C ASN A 60 9.34 -2.54 9.66
N GLU A 61 8.84 -1.31 9.55
CA GLU A 61 7.71 -0.83 10.38
C GLU A 61 6.47 -1.73 10.22
N ILE A 62 6.15 -2.07 8.97
CA ILE A 62 5.04 -2.96 8.65
C ILE A 62 5.26 -4.37 9.22
N GLU A 63 6.42 -4.97 8.94
CA GLU A 63 6.76 -6.32 9.38
C GLU A 63 6.76 -6.47 10.91
N ASN A 64 7.17 -5.42 11.63
CA ASN A 64 7.09 -5.37 13.09
C ASN A 64 5.66 -5.21 13.63
N SER A 65 4.74 -4.68 12.81
CA SER A 65 3.33 -4.54 13.17
C SER A 65 2.48 -5.79 12.88
N PHE A 66 3.02 -6.74 12.11
CA PHE A 66 2.33 -7.99 11.85
C PHE A 66 2.37 -8.89 13.08
N ASP A 67 1.19 -9.29 13.54
CA ASP A 67 1.07 -10.36 14.53
C ASP A 67 1.32 -11.69 13.82
N TYR A 68 2.44 -12.35 14.13
CA TYR A 68 2.81 -13.63 13.52
C TYR A 68 1.97 -14.80 14.05
N ASP A 69 1.06 -14.59 15.01
CA ASP A 69 0.11 -15.60 15.49
C ASP A 69 -1.09 -15.82 14.53
N VAL A 70 -0.85 -15.66 13.23
CA VAL A 70 -1.84 -16.01 12.20
C VAL A 70 -1.99 -17.52 12.20
N LYS A 71 -3.08 -18.02 12.78
CA LYS A 71 -3.47 -19.43 12.65
C LYS A 71 -3.60 -19.79 11.18
N LEU A 72 -2.62 -20.52 10.67
CA LEU A 72 -2.69 -21.11 9.33
C LEU A 72 -3.94 -21.98 9.28
N THR A 73 -4.85 -21.65 8.37
CA THR A 73 -6.06 -22.46 8.16
C THR A 73 -5.61 -23.84 7.66
N ASN A 74 -6.00 -24.91 8.35
CA ASN A 74 -5.67 -26.26 7.92
C ASN A 74 -6.62 -26.67 6.79
N TRP A 75 -6.22 -26.41 5.55
CA TRP A 75 -7.02 -26.65 4.34
C TRP A 75 -7.44 -28.12 4.13
N PHE A 76 -6.82 -29.06 4.86
CA PHE A 76 -7.05 -30.50 4.70
C PHE A 76 -8.01 -31.11 5.74
N GLN A 77 -8.66 -30.30 6.59
CA GLN A 77 -9.61 -30.79 7.61
C GLN A 77 -11.08 -30.36 7.38
N CYS A 78 -11.45 -29.98 6.16
CA CYS A 78 -12.85 -29.77 5.78
C CYS A 78 -13.57 -31.09 5.49
#